data_AF-A0A7W5E6M9-F1
#
_entry.id   AF-A0A7W5E6M9-F1
#
_cell.length_a   1.000
_cell.length_b   1.000
_cell.length_c   1.000
_cell.angle_alpha   90.00
_cell.angle_beta   90.00
_cell.angle_gamma   90.00
#
_symmetry.space_group_name_H-M   'P 1'
#
loop_
_entity.id
_entity.type
_entity.pdbx_description
1 polymer ?
#
loop_
_entity_poly.entity_id
_entity_poly.type
_entity_poly.pdbx_seq_one_letter_code
_entity_poly.pdbx_strand_id
1 'polypeptide(L)'
;MPVVMAMNWTDEEITAVNSTLIPKGKGRQRPVDLPSSPHGMTPDDAADYREFPLTRASGVVMSNADFGKSRSPANDFGVDQLIMLTWVQCDQVAFDRARVFHRIDGRFDKCSFRRIGTGNCSFVGTFTDCDFSGTSFRNAHLVANFIRCKFHDCNMKVASWGSSFEDCKFAGATIDPLFGDVRDAALSADAVTFVVLTGKVLVGETRHIN
;
A
#
# COMPACT_ATOMS: atom_id res chain seq x y z
N MET A 1 20.62 12.34 -19.16
CA MET A 1 19.47 11.58 -18.63
C MET A 1 18.27 11.92 -19.50
N PRO A 2 17.52 10.94 -20.05
CA PRO A 2 16.33 11.26 -20.82
C PRO A 2 15.28 11.84 -19.89
N VAL A 3 14.71 12.99 -20.25
CA VAL A 3 13.52 13.55 -19.60
C VAL A 3 12.38 12.61 -19.95
N VAL A 4 11.97 11.76 -19.00
CA VAL A 4 10.72 11.01 -19.12
C VAL A 4 9.61 12.06 -19.09
N MET A 5 8.97 12.31 -20.23
CA MET A 5 7.79 13.19 -20.27
C MET A 5 6.74 12.60 -19.34
N ALA A 6 6.19 13.43 -18.45
CA ALA A 6 5.09 13.04 -17.59
C ALA A 6 3.91 12.54 -18.45
N MET A 7 3.24 11.51 -17.97
CA MET A 7 2.09 10.93 -18.65
C MET A 7 0.93 11.92 -18.59
N ASN A 8 0.50 12.42 -19.75
CA ASN A 8 -0.58 13.39 -19.84
C ASN A 8 -1.92 12.67 -19.95
N TRP A 9 -2.51 12.39 -18.78
CA TRP A 9 -3.89 11.96 -18.66
C TRP A 9 -4.84 13.09 -19.08
N THR A 10 -5.79 12.79 -19.95
CA THR A 10 -6.88 13.71 -20.33
C THR A 10 -8.02 13.67 -19.30
N ASP A 11 -8.81 14.75 -19.23
CA ASP A 11 -9.97 14.81 -18.32
C ASP A 11 -11.01 13.72 -18.63
N GLU A 12 -11.15 13.34 -19.90
CA GLU A 12 -12.04 12.25 -20.32
C GLU A 12 -11.57 10.89 -19.80
N GLU A 13 -10.27 10.57 -19.95
CA GLU A 13 -9.67 9.34 -19.42
C GLU A 13 -9.75 9.29 -17.88
N ILE A 14 -9.44 10.41 -17.22
CA ILE A 14 -9.54 10.53 -15.76
C ILE A 14 -10.97 10.27 -15.30
N THR A 15 -11.95 10.89 -15.97
CA THR A 15 -13.37 10.74 -15.65
C THR A 15 -13.84 9.30 -15.85
N ALA A 16 -13.44 8.66 -16.95
CA ALA A 16 -13.78 7.29 -17.25
C ALA A 16 -13.26 6.32 -16.18
N VAL A 17 -11.97 6.42 -15.81
CA VAL A 17 -11.38 5.56 -14.78
C VAL A 17 -11.99 5.83 -13.40
N ASN A 18 -12.15 7.11 -13.03
CA ASN A 18 -12.72 7.48 -11.73
C ASN A 18 -14.18 7.03 -11.56
N SER A 19 -14.94 6.96 -12.65
CA SER A 19 -16.32 6.46 -12.60
C SER A 19 -16.42 5.01 -12.12
N THR A 20 -15.36 4.22 -12.36
CA THR A 20 -15.22 2.85 -11.83
C THR A 20 -14.58 2.81 -10.46
N LEU A 21 -13.55 3.62 -10.20
CA LEU A 21 -12.85 3.67 -8.91
C LEU A 21 -13.75 4.14 -7.76
N ILE A 22 -14.74 4.97 -8.07
CA ILE A 22 -15.68 5.54 -7.10
C ILE A 22 -17.11 5.17 -7.54
N PRO A 23 -17.55 3.92 -7.32
CA PRO A 23 -18.87 3.48 -7.72
C PRO A 23 -19.98 4.36 -7.13
N LYS A 24 -20.95 4.76 -7.93
CA LYS A 24 -22.11 5.56 -7.47
C LYS A 24 -23.13 4.64 -6.78
N GLY A 25 -23.39 4.86 -5.49
CA GLY A 25 -24.51 4.23 -4.78
C GLY A 25 -24.34 4.11 -3.26
N LYS A 26 -25.44 4.19 -2.50
CA LYS A 26 -25.46 3.95 -1.04
C LYS A 26 -25.75 2.48 -0.74
N GLY A 27 -24.77 1.60 -0.89
CA GLY A 27 -24.92 0.18 -0.55
C GLY A 27 -23.63 -0.62 -0.72
N ARG A 28 -23.54 -1.81 -0.12
CA ARG A 28 -22.49 -2.80 -0.43
C ARG A 28 -22.65 -3.23 -1.89
N GLN A 29 -22.01 -2.50 -2.80
CA GLN A 29 -21.96 -2.87 -4.20
C GLN A 29 -21.01 -4.06 -4.38
N ARG A 30 -21.32 -4.91 -5.36
CA ARG A 30 -20.38 -5.95 -5.77
C ARG A 30 -19.09 -5.27 -6.22
N PRO A 31 -17.92 -5.85 -5.90
CA PRO A 31 -16.66 -5.35 -6.43
C PRO A 31 -16.73 -5.20 -7.95
N VAL A 32 -16.26 -4.07 -8.45
CA VAL A 32 -16.21 -3.80 -9.90
C VAL A 32 -14.77 -3.96 -10.37
N ASP A 33 -14.57 -4.57 -11.53
CA ASP A 33 -13.23 -4.69 -12.11
C ASP A 33 -12.73 -3.34 -12.61
N LEU A 34 -11.44 -3.08 -12.42
CA LEU A 34 -10.76 -1.93 -13.01
C LEU A 34 -10.97 -1.92 -14.54
N PRO A 35 -11.25 -0.76 -15.18
CA PRO A 35 -11.39 -0.69 -16.63
C PRO A 35 -10.06 -1.02 -17.32
N SER A 36 -10.03 -1.07 -18.65
CA SER A 36 -8.76 -1.13 -19.38
C SER A 36 -8.03 0.22 -19.30
N SER A 37 -6.70 0.20 -19.24
CA SER A 37 -5.92 1.43 -19.31
C SER A 37 -5.97 2.02 -20.73
N PRO A 38 -6.22 3.33 -20.89
CA PRO A 38 -6.13 4.00 -22.19
C PRO A 38 -4.69 4.05 -22.73
N HIS A 39 -3.70 3.77 -21.88
CA HIS A 39 -2.28 3.82 -22.23
C HIS A 39 -1.65 2.44 -22.48
N GLY A 40 -2.47 1.38 -22.53
CA GLY A 40 -2.01 0.03 -22.81
C GLY A 40 -1.28 -0.61 -21.63
N MET A 41 -0.17 -1.30 -21.93
CA MET A 41 0.61 -2.07 -20.96
C MET A 41 2.01 -1.47 -20.75
N THR A 42 2.55 -1.64 -19.55
CA THR A 42 3.96 -1.41 -19.25
C THR A 42 4.84 -2.50 -19.88
N PRO A 43 6.18 -2.33 -19.92
CA PRO A 43 7.09 -3.38 -20.37
C PRO A 43 7.03 -4.69 -19.56
N ASP A 44 6.46 -4.65 -18.36
CA ASP A 44 6.29 -5.80 -17.46
C ASP A 44 4.88 -6.43 -17.61
N ASP A 45 4.19 -6.17 -18.73
CA ASP A 45 2.86 -6.66 -19.08
C ASP A 45 1.73 -6.25 -18.10
N ALA A 46 1.92 -5.21 -17.29
CA ALA A 46 0.91 -4.66 -16.40
C ALA A 46 0.13 -3.50 -17.07
N ALA A 47 -1.15 -3.35 -16.79
CA ALA A 47 -1.93 -2.20 -17.29
C ALA A 47 -1.32 -0.87 -16.81
N ASP A 48 -0.99 0.04 -17.72
CA ASP A 48 -0.23 1.25 -17.40
C ASP A 48 -1.14 2.34 -16.83
N TYR A 49 -1.20 2.44 -15.51
CA TYR A 49 -1.89 3.50 -14.77
C TYR A 49 -0.92 4.51 -14.16
N ARG A 50 0.33 4.55 -14.62
CA ARG A 50 1.35 5.36 -13.98
C ARG A 50 0.98 6.83 -14.05
N GLU A 51 1.28 7.53 -12.97
CA GLU A 51 1.00 8.97 -12.81
C GLU A 51 -0.50 9.35 -12.86
N PHE A 52 -1.42 8.35 -12.85
CA PHE A 52 -2.85 8.57 -12.72
C PHE A 52 -3.16 9.39 -11.46
N PRO A 53 -4.04 10.41 -11.53
CA PRO A 53 -4.45 11.21 -10.37
C PRO A 53 -5.40 10.43 -9.44
N LEU A 54 -4.88 9.39 -8.80
CA LEU A 54 -5.60 8.54 -7.86
C LEU A 54 -5.85 9.27 -6.55
N THR A 55 -7.11 9.60 -6.25
CA THR A 55 -7.49 10.17 -4.95
C THR A 55 -8.27 9.17 -4.11
N ARG A 56 -9.10 8.34 -4.75
CA ARG A 56 -9.91 7.33 -4.08
C ARG A 56 -10.18 6.12 -4.97
N ALA A 57 -10.15 4.93 -4.37
CA ALA A 57 -10.75 3.73 -4.91
C ALA A 57 -11.56 3.01 -3.82
N SER A 58 -12.78 2.58 -4.14
CA SER A 58 -13.66 1.94 -3.18
C SER A 58 -14.45 0.78 -3.78
N GLY A 59 -14.32 -0.43 -3.23
CA GLY A 59 -15.07 -1.59 -3.71
C GLY A 59 -14.67 -2.00 -5.13
N VAL A 60 -13.38 -2.01 -5.44
CA VAL A 60 -12.83 -2.32 -6.77
C VAL A 60 -11.89 -3.50 -6.69
N VAL A 61 -11.94 -4.34 -7.72
CA VAL A 61 -10.94 -5.39 -7.99
C VAL A 61 -9.94 -4.84 -9.00
N MET A 62 -8.66 -4.86 -8.64
CA MET A 62 -7.55 -4.42 -9.47
C MET A 62 -6.59 -5.60 -9.64
N SER A 63 -6.17 -5.89 -10.87
CA SER A 63 -5.26 -6.98 -11.13
C SER A 63 -4.27 -6.64 -12.22
N ASN A 64 -3.00 -7.00 -12.02
CA ASN A 64 -1.92 -6.79 -12.99
C ASN A 64 -1.88 -5.36 -13.54
N ALA A 65 -1.74 -4.37 -12.64
CA ALA A 65 -1.81 -2.95 -12.95
C ALA A 65 -0.70 -2.15 -12.26
N ASP A 66 -0.21 -1.10 -12.92
CA ASP A 66 0.85 -0.24 -12.39
C ASP A 66 0.34 1.19 -12.17
N PHE A 67 -0.01 1.51 -10.92
CA PHE A 67 -0.31 2.86 -10.40
C PHE A 67 0.94 3.57 -9.86
N GLY A 68 2.12 3.18 -10.35
CA GLY A 68 3.39 3.77 -9.98
C GLY A 68 3.39 5.29 -10.18
N LYS A 69 3.90 6.01 -9.20
CA LYS A 69 3.91 7.48 -9.17
C LYS A 69 2.53 8.14 -9.26
N SER A 70 1.44 7.42 -8.95
CA SER A 70 0.10 8.02 -8.91
C SER A 70 0.10 9.31 -8.11
N ARG A 71 -0.52 10.33 -8.71
CA ARG A 71 -0.61 11.68 -8.17
C ARG A 71 -1.88 11.81 -7.35
N SER A 72 -1.88 12.78 -6.44
CA SER A 72 -3.08 13.15 -5.71
C SER A 72 -3.20 14.67 -5.83
N PRO A 73 -3.89 15.18 -6.86
CA PRO A 73 -3.93 16.60 -7.17
C PRO A 73 -4.58 17.38 -6.02
N ALA A 74 -4.19 18.64 -5.88
CA ALA A 74 -4.84 19.55 -4.94
C ALA A 74 -6.32 19.74 -5.32
N ASN A 75 -7.17 19.93 -4.32
CA ASN A 75 -8.55 20.37 -4.55
C ASN A 75 -8.61 21.84 -5.00
N ASP A 76 -9.83 22.34 -5.26
CA ASP A 76 -10.08 23.73 -5.68
C ASP A 76 -9.56 24.80 -4.69
N PHE A 77 -9.23 24.39 -3.46
CA PHE A 77 -8.68 25.24 -2.41
C PHE A 77 -7.15 25.13 -2.29
N GLY A 78 -6.48 24.41 -3.20
CA GLY A 78 -5.03 24.23 -3.18
C GLY A 78 -4.54 23.24 -2.11
N VAL A 79 -5.43 22.43 -1.53
CA VAL A 79 -5.05 21.44 -0.52
C VAL A 79 -4.79 20.10 -1.21
N ASP A 80 -3.57 19.57 -1.05
CA ASP A 80 -3.19 18.24 -1.50
C ASP A 80 -4.16 17.18 -0.96
N GLN A 81 -4.74 16.40 -1.87
CA GLN A 81 -5.58 15.28 -1.46
C GLN A 81 -4.70 14.10 -1.03
N LEU A 82 -5.26 13.19 -0.22
CA LEU A 82 -4.58 11.95 0.17
C LEU A 82 -5.28 10.76 -0.50
N ILE A 83 -4.49 9.74 -0.87
CA ILE A 83 -5.00 8.53 -1.51
C ILE A 83 -5.77 7.68 -0.49
N MET A 84 -6.99 7.27 -0.85
CA MET A 84 -7.83 6.39 -0.03
C MET A 84 -8.23 5.13 -0.81
N LEU A 85 -7.77 3.97 -0.36
CA LEU A 85 -8.24 2.68 -0.82
C LEU A 85 -9.15 2.06 0.25
N THR A 86 -10.38 1.70 -0.11
CA THR A 86 -11.38 1.17 0.83
C THR A 86 -12.10 -0.05 0.26
N TRP A 87 -12.06 -1.18 0.96
CA TRP A 87 -12.63 -2.46 0.52
C TRP A 87 -12.17 -2.87 -0.89
N VAL A 88 -10.91 -2.63 -1.22
CA VAL A 88 -10.33 -3.04 -2.50
C VAL A 88 -9.83 -4.47 -2.46
N GLN A 89 -9.77 -5.11 -3.62
CA GLN A 89 -9.08 -6.39 -3.80
C GLN A 89 -8.02 -6.20 -4.89
N CYS A 90 -6.76 -6.43 -4.56
CA CYS A 90 -5.65 -6.23 -5.47
C CYS A 90 -4.86 -7.53 -5.63
N ASP A 91 -4.52 -7.90 -6.86
CA ASP A 91 -3.55 -8.96 -7.18
C ASP A 91 -2.49 -8.41 -8.14
N GLN A 92 -1.22 -8.44 -7.76
CA GLN A 92 -0.11 -7.94 -8.60
C GLN A 92 -0.31 -6.48 -9.05
N VAL A 93 -0.63 -5.60 -8.10
CA VAL A 93 -0.77 -4.16 -8.36
C VAL A 93 0.42 -3.40 -7.78
N ALA A 94 1.05 -2.54 -8.58
CA ALA A 94 2.13 -1.67 -8.14
C ALA A 94 1.61 -0.26 -7.82
N PHE A 95 1.90 0.23 -6.63
CA PHE A 95 1.65 1.61 -6.17
C PHE A 95 2.99 2.34 -5.91
N ASP A 96 4.08 1.89 -6.52
CA ASP A 96 5.43 2.32 -6.19
C ASP A 96 5.61 3.82 -6.39
N ARG A 97 6.12 4.51 -5.36
CA ARG A 97 6.31 5.96 -5.35
C ARG A 97 5.01 6.75 -5.59
N ALA A 98 3.84 6.14 -5.44
CA ALA A 98 2.59 6.87 -5.38
C ALA A 98 2.64 7.89 -4.24
N ARG A 99 1.80 8.93 -4.36
CA ARG A 99 1.70 10.01 -3.37
C ARG A 99 1.17 9.51 -2.02
N VAL A 100 0.83 10.44 -1.14
CA VAL A 100 0.56 10.15 0.27
C VAL A 100 -0.78 9.44 0.43
N PHE A 101 -0.77 8.25 1.03
CA PHE A 101 -1.97 7.52 1.42
C PHE A 101 -2.46 7.95 2.81
N HIS A 102 -3.77 8.02 2.95
CA HIS A 102 -4.47 8.18 4.23
C HIS A 102 -5.14 6.87 4.69
N ARG A 103 -5.50 6.00 3.76
CA ARG A 103 -6.09 4.70 4.09
C ARG A 103 -5.75 3.67 3.03
N ILE A 104 -5.37 2.48 3.48
CA ILE A 104 -5.20 1.28 2.67
C ILE A 104 -6.00 0.18 3.36
N ASP A 105 -7.19 -0.12 2.83
CA ASP A 105 -8.16 -1.04 3.43
C ASP A 105 -8.64 -2.03 2.37
N GLY A 106 -8.36 -3.31 2.56
CA GLY A 106 -8.74 -4.35 1.61
C GLY A 106 -7.94 -5.64 1.71
N ARG A 107 -7.91 -6.37 0.60
CA ARG A 107 -7.08 -7.55 0.39
C ARG A 107 -6.06 -7.26 -0.70
N PHE A 108 -4.80 -7.55 -0.44
CA PHE A 108 -3.70 -7.28 -1.35
C PHE A 108 -2.82 -8.52 -1.44
N ASP A 109 -2.73 -9.10 -2.63
CA ASP A 109 -1.90 -10.25 -2.93
C ASP A 109 -0.81 -9.81 -3.94
N LYS A 110 0.46 -10.07 -3.64
CA LYS A 110 1.62 -9.77 -4.51
C LYS A 110 1.72 -8.30 -4.96
N CYS A 111 1.20 -7.39 -4.16
CA CYS A 111 1.20 -5.95 -4.49
C CYS A 111 2.50 -5.27 -4.03
N SER A 112 2.87 -4.20 -4.73
CA SER A 112 4.04 -3.39 -4.40
C SER A 112 3.62 -2.00 -3.91
N PHE A 113 4.17 -1.57 -2.79
CA PHE A 113 3.97 -0.28 -2.14
C PHE A 113 5.32 0.35 -1.80
N ARG A 114 6.32 0.21 -2.68
CA ARG A 114 7.67 0.67 -2.39
C ARG A 114 7.71 2.20 -2.41
N ARG A 115 8.30 2.77 -1.36
CA ARG A 115 8.53 4.22 -1.22
C ARG A 115 7.25 5.05 -1.38
N ILE A 116 6.12 4.55 -0.88
CA ILE A 116 4.90 5.36 -0.80
C ILE A 116 4.98 6.38 0.33
N GLY A 117 4.20 7.45 0.23
CA GLY A 117 3.95 8.31 1.38
C GLY A 117 2.82 7.75 2.24
N THR A 118 2.94 7.80 3.57
CA THR A 118 1.84 7.49 4.48
C THR A 118 1.61 8.67 5.43
N GLY A 119 0.46 9.34 5.33
CA GLY A 119 0.12 10.53 6.12
C GLY A 119 -0.91 10.17 7.20
N ASN A 120 -0.42 9.71 8.36
CA ASN A 120 -1.26 9.09 9.40
C ASN A 120 -2.15 7.97 8.81
N CYS A 121 -1.56 7.13 7.95
CA CYS A 121 -2.31 6.17 7.17
C CYS A 121 -2.82 5.02 8.03
N SER A 122 -4.07 4.63 7.84
CA SER A 122 -4.63 3.41 8.41
C SER A 122 -4.45 2.24 7.46
N PHE A 123 -3.75 1.20 7.90
CA PHE A 123 -3.63 -0.08 7.19
C PHE A 123 -4.60 -1.08 7.80
N VAL A 124 -5.53 -1.57 6.99
CA VAL A 124 -6.60 -2.48 7.43
C VAL A 124 -6.74 -3.63 6.43
N GLY A 125 -6.93 -4.84 6.94
CA GLY A 125 -7.20 -6.03 6.12
C GLY A 125 -5.99 -6.96 6.02
N THR A 126 -5.79 -7.58 4.84
CA THR A 126 -4.79 -8.64 4.66
C THR A 126 -3.86 -8.31 3.50
N PHE A 127 -2.57 -8.47 3.74
CA PHE A 127 -1.50 -8.27 2.77
C PHE A 127 -0.67 -9.56 2.69
N THR A 128 -0.61 -10.14 1.50
CA THR A 128 0.11 -11.40 1.24
C THR A 128 1.16 -11.16 0.17
N ASP A 129 2.42 -11.54 0.44
CA ASP A 129 3.53 -11.41 -0.50
C ASP A 129 3.73 -9.96 -1.00
N CYS A 130 3.42 -8.97 -0.16
CA CYS A 130 3.53 -7.56 -0.51
C CYS A 130 4.92 -6.98 -0.20
N ASP A 131 5.34 -5.99 -1.00
CA ASP A 131 6.60 -5.27 -0.81
C ASP A 131 6.35 -3.81 -0.39
N PHE A 132 6.76 -3.46 0.83
CA PHE A 132 6.68 -2.10 1.36
C PHE A 132 8.04 -1.39 1.42
N SER A 133 9.08 -1.93 0.77
CA SER A 133 10.45 -1.48 0.97
C SER A 133 10.65 0.03 0.76
N GLY A 134 11.39 0.65 1.67
CA GLY A 134 11.67 2.09 1.67
C GLY A 134 10.47 2.98 2.00
N THR A 135 9.35 2.41 2.45
CA THR A 135 8.18 3.18 2.87
C THR A 135 8.37 3.73 4.28
N SER A 136 7.92 4.97 4.48
CA SER A 136 7.90 5.59 5.79
C SER A 136 6.51 5.49 6.41
N PHE A 137 6.35 4.58 7.38
CA PHE A 137 5.13 4.34 8.16
C PHE A 137 4.97 5.31 9.35
N ARG A 138 5.56 6.50 9.27
CA ARG A 138 5.53 7.47 10.37
C ARG A 138 4.08 7.81 10.74
N ASN A 139 3.72 7.64 12.00
CA ASN A 139 2.38 7.83 12.56
C ASN A 139 1.28 6.96 11.90
N ALA A 140 1.64 5.90 11.17
CA ALA A 140 0.65 4.99 10.61
C ALA A 140 -0.04 4.16 11.72
N HIS A 141 -1.28 3.76 11.47
CA HIS A 141 -2.04 2.86 12.32
C HIS A 141 -2.14 1.50 11.64
N LEU A 142 -1.45 0.50 12.19
CA LEU A 142 -1.50 -0.86 11.65
C LEU A 142 -2.58 -1.67 12.36
N VAL A 143 -3.58 -2.12 11.61
CA VAL A 143 -4.65 -3.03 12.04
C VAL A 143 -4.89 -4.08 10.95
N ALA A 144 -3.84 -4.84 10.62
CA ALA A 144 -3.82 -5.73 9.47
C ALA A 144 -3.11 -7.05 9.76
N ASN A 145 -3.27 -7.99 8.83
CA ASN A 145 -2.49 -9.23 8.76
C ASN A 145 -1.49 -9.11 7.62
N PHE A 146 -0.20 -9.24 7.93
CA PHE A 146 0.87 -9.24 6.95
C PHE A 146 1.47 -10.64 6.86
N ILE A 147 1.48 -11.22 5.68
CA ILE A 147 1.91 -12.59 5.44
C ILE A 147 2.98 -12.56 4.34
N ARG A 148 4.20 -13.00 4.65
CA ARG A 148 5.36 -12.98 3.75
C ARG A 148 5.68 -11.61 3.15
N CYS A 149 5.38 -10.55 3.91
CA CYS A 149 5.59 -9.18 3.47
C CYS A 149 7.03 -8.73 3.73
N LYS A 150 7.51 -7.80 2.89
CA LYS A 150 8.83 -7.16 3.03
C LYS A 150 8.68 -5.74 3.53
N PHE A 151 9.40 -5.42 4.60
CA PHE A 151 9.49 -4.09 5.20
C PHE A 151 10.95 -3.60 5.21
N HIS A 152 11.68 -3.81 4.11
CA HIS A 152 13.10 -3.47 4.07
C HIS A 152 13.31 -1.95 4.05
N ASP A 153 14.30 -1.47 4.80
CA ASP A 153 14.65 -0.05 4.86
C ASP A 153 13.46 0.87 5.20
N CYS A 154 12.46 0.34 5.90
CA CYS A 154 11.26 1.06 6.29
C CYS A 154 11.51 1.92 7.53
N ASN A 155 10.89 3.09 7.58
CA ASN A 155 10.75 3.84 8.83
C ASN A 155 9.46 3.43 9.54
N MET A 156 9.58 2.52 10.51
CA MET A 156 8.47 1.89 11.25
C MET A 156 8.10 2.65 12.54
N LYS A 157 8.25 3.98 12.56
CA LYS A 157 7.78 4.86 13.64
C LYS A 157 6.27 5.04 13.59
N VAL A 158 5.53 3.93 13.73
CA VAL A 158 4.07 3.88 13.69
C VAL A 158 3.45 4.46 14.95
N ALA A 159 2.19 4.87 14.85
CA ALA A 159 1.38 5.25 16.01
C ALA A 159 0.84 4.02 16.75
N SER A 160 0.53 2.94 16.04
CA SER A 160 0.05 1.68 16.63
C SER A 160 0.42 0.46 15.81
N TRP A 161 0.74 -0.64 16.50
CA TRP A 161 1.23 -1.89 15.92
C TRP A 161 0.21 -3.04 15.88
N GLY A 162 -1.05 -2.83 16.25
CA GLY A 162 -2.05 -3.89 16.50
C GLY A 162 -2.37 -4.79 15.30
N SER A 163 -1.44 -5.67 14.93
CA SER A 163 -1.37 -6.42 13.68
C SER A 163 -0.65 -7.75 13.89
N SER A 164 -0.83 -8.66 12.93
CA SER A 164 -0.08 -9.91 12.84
C SER A 164 0.94 -9.84 11.71
N PHE A 165 2.09 -10.46 11.93
CA PHE A 165 3.18 -10.59 10.98
C PHE A 165 3.55 -12.06 10.91
N GLU A 166 3.40 -12.67 9.75
CA GLU A 166 3.72 -14.08 9.50
C GLU A 166 4.80 -14.13 8.42
N ASP A 167 5.94 -14.74 8.73
CA ASP A 167 7.08 -14.90 7.81
C ASP A 167 7.52 -13.57 7.14
N CYS A 168 7.44 -12.47 7.90
CA CYS A 168 7.73 -11.12 7.42
C CYS A 168 9.20 -10.76 7.59
N LYS A 169 9.71 -9.84 6.75
CA LYS A 169 11.12 -9.45 6.73
C LYS A 169 11.30 -7.96 7.02
N PHE A 170 12.19 -7.63 7.96
CA PHE A 170 12.40 -6.26 8.44
C PHE A 170 13.85 -5.76 8.28
N ALA A 171 14.61 -6.33 7.34
CA ALA A 171 16.01 -5.96 7.12
C ALA A 171 16.18 -4.43 6.92
N GLY A 172 17.03 -3.80 7.73
CA GLY A 172 17.26 -2.35 7.66
C GLY A 172 16.11 -1.47 8.18
N ALA A 173 15.00 -2.05 8.66
CA ALA A 173 13.89 -1.28 9.20
C ALA A 173 14.28 -0.55 10.49
N THR A 174 13.85 0.70 10.62
CA THR A 174 14.01 1.48 11.85
C THR A 174 12.72 1.44 12.66
N ILE A 175 12.75 0.82 13.84
CA ILE A 175 11.63 0.73 14.78
C ILE A 175 11.92 1.62 15.99
N ASP A 176 10.90 2.34 16.46
CA ASP A 176 11.04 3.22 17.62
C ASP A 176 11.44 2.44 18.89
N PRO A 177 12.44 2.90 19.67
CA PRO A 177 12.83 2.25 20.92
C PRO A 177 11.71 2.09 21.94
N LEU A 178 10.65 2.91 21.88
CA LEU A 178 9.46 2.78 22.72
C LEU A 178 8.73 1.43 22.52
N PHE A 179 8.90 0.79 21.36
CA PHE A 179 8.37 -0.53 21.06
C PHE A 179 9.46 -1.60 21.10
N GLY A 180 10.24 -1.64 22.20
CA GLY A 180 11.38 -2.54 22.40
C GLY A 180 11.08 -4.00 22.06
N ASP A 181 10.03 -4.58 22.64
CA ASP A 181 9.67 -5.98 22.39
C ASP A 181 9.34 -6.27 20.91
N VAL A 182 8.68 -5.32 20.22
CA VAL A 182 8.38 -5.44 18.80
C VAL A 182 9.66 -5.37 17.98
N ARG A 183 10.56 -4.43 18.32
CA ARG A 183 11.85 -4.27 17.67
C ARG A 183 12.69 -5.54 17.80
N ASP A 184 12.76 -6.11 19.00
CA ASP A 184 13.54 -7.30 19.27
C ASP A 184 12.98 -8.50 18.47
N ALA A 185 11.65 -8.67 18.44
CA ALA A 185 11.02 -9.70 17.62
C ALA A 185 11.27 -9.49 16.12
N ALA A 186 11.01 -8.28 15.61
CA ALA A 186 11.10 -7.95 14.19
C ALA A 186 12.52 -8.11 13.61
N LEU A 187 13.54 -7.83 14.43
CA LEU A 187 14.95 -7.85 14.04
C LEU A 187 15.68 -9.12 14.50
N SER A 188 14.97 -10.09 15.07
CA SER A 188 15.57 -11.31 15.61
C SER A 188 16.11 -12.26 14.54
N ALA A 189 15.57 -12.23 13.32
CA ALA A 189 15.91 -13.14 12.23
C ALA A 189 15.61 -12.52 10.85
N ASP A 190 15.91 -13.25 9.77
CA ASP A 190 15.64 -12.77 8.40
C ASP A 190 14.16 -12.80 8.05
N ALA A 191 13.44 -13.79 8.57
CA ALA A 191 12.00 -13.89 8.48
C ALA A 191 11.41 -14.27 9.84
N VAL A 192 10.37 -13.56 10.25
CA VAL A 192 9.84 -13.64 11.61
C VAL A 192 8.31 -13.69 11.61
N THR A 193 7.76 -14.43 12.58
CA THR A 193 6.33 -14.47 12.86
C THR A 193 6.07 -13.93 14.26
N PHE A 194 5.21 -12.93 14.40
CA PHE A 194 4.76 -12.41 15.68
C PHE A 194 3.42 -11.70 15.58
N VAL A 195 2.72 -11.57 16.71
CA VAL A 195 1.47 -10.83 16.83
C VAL A 195 1.63 -9.76 17.90
N VAL A 196 1.15 -8.55 17.60
CA VAL A 196 1.12 -7.46 18.58
C VAL A 196 -0.31 -7.25 19.03
N LEU A 197 -0.57 -7.55 20.30
CA LEU A 197 -1.83 -7.29 20.98
C LEU A 197 -1.65 -6.09 21.92
N THR A 198 -2.75 -5.51 22.39
CA THR A 198 -2.71 -4.41 23.36
C THR A 198 -1.88 -4.79 24.59
N GLY A 199 -0.70 -4.18 24.72
CA GLY A 199 0.21 -4.39 25.85
C GLY A 199 1.05 -5.67 25.82
N LYS A 200 1.09 -6.44 24.72
CA LYS A 200 1.91 -7.66 24.64
C LYS A 200 2.32 -8.02 23.22
N VAL A 201 3.58 -8.46 23.06
CA VAL A 201 4.07 -9.11 21.84
C VAL A 201 4.09 -10.63 22.05
N LEU A 202 3.52 -11.37 21.12
CA LEU A 202 3.56 -12.83 21.08
C LEU A 202 4.42 -13.25 19.90
N VAL A 203 5.63 -13.73 20.20
CA VAL A 203 6.59 -14.19 19.19
C VAL A 203 6.28 -15.65 18.82
N GLY A 204 6.16 -15.92 17.54
CA GLY A 204 6.01 -17.24 16.96
C GLY A 204 7.32 -17.78 16.38
N GLU A 205 7.25 -18.57 15.32
CA GLU A 205 8.44 -19.12 14.65
C GLU A 205 9.30 -18.03 13.99
N THR A 206 10.62 -18.19 14.06
CA THR A 206 11.61 -17.35 13.39
C THR A 206 12.56 -18.20 12.53
N ARG A 207 13.07 -17.64 11.43
CA ARG A 207 13.96 -18.33 10.49
C ARG A 207 15.15 -17.46 10.12
N HIS A 208 16.34 -18.06 10.19
CA HIS A 208 17.59 -17.49 9.68
C HIS A 208 17.92 -18.16 8.34
N ILE A 209 18.25 -17.36 7.33
CA ILE A 209 18.69 -17.83 6.02
C ILE A 209 20.21 -17.72 6.00
N ASN A 210 20.90 -18.87 5.95
CA ASN A 210 22.36 -18.95 5.86
C ASN A 210 22.89 -18.45 4.51
#